data_AF-A0A846E6U7-F1
#
_entry.id   AF-A0A846E6U7-F1
#
_cell.length_a   1.000
_cell.length_b   1.000
_cell.length_c   1.000
_cell.angle_alpha   90.00
_cell.angle_beta   90.00
_cell.angle_gamma   90.00
#
_symmetry.space_group_name_H-M   'P 1'
#
loop_
_entity.id
_entity.type
_entity.pdbx_description
1 polymer ?
#
loop_
_entity_poly.entity_id
_entity_poly.type
_entity_poly.pdbx_seq_one_letter_code
_entity_poly.pdbx_strand_id
1 'polypeptide(L)'
;MSNGNPDLGEQALNATAEVALSSQLDEVQKLDVNIDTDPGKLMQGKIDTLEIEGQGLVMEKDLRMEELKMQVNNIAINPLSALGGKIELTEPGNGRAKAVLTEADLNRALASDYLSDKVRSLQIEVEGKPVTLETKDIQ
;
A
#
# COMPACT_ATOMS: atom_id res chain seq x y z
N MET A 1 -27.05 10.77 26.27
CA MET A 1 -26.08 11.88 26.13
C MET A 1 -24.74 11.25 25.81
N SER A 2 -24.21 11.44 24.60
CA SER A 2 -22.81 11.19 24.26
C SER A 2 -22.41 12.23 23.21
N ASN A 3 -21.89 13.37 23.68
CA ASN A 3 -21.22 14.36 22.87
C ASN A 3 -19.75 14.32 23.28
N GLY A 4 -19.00 13.38 22.72
CA GLY A 4 -17.54 13.37 22.73
C GLY A 4 -17.12 13.15 21.29
N ASN A 5 -16.48 14.15 20.68
CA ASN A 5 -16.27 14.31 19.24
C ASN A 5 -15.53 13.09 18.63
N PRO A 6 -16.22 12.11 18.00
CA PRO A 6 -15.58 10.93 17.42
C PRO A 6 -14.66 11.32 16.25
N ASP A 7 -15.09 12.37 15.55
CA ASP A 7 -14.51 12.92 14.32
C ASP A 7 -13.03 13.35 14.46
N LEU A 8 -12.60 13.89 15.61
CA LEU A 8 -11.22 14.39 15.77
C LEU A 8 -10.19 13.27 15.89
N GLY A 9 -10.56 12.13 16.50
CA GLY A 9 -9.67 10.99 16.66
C GLY A 9 -9.44 10.27 15.34
N GLU A 10 -10.52 10.03 14.60
CA GLU A 10 -10.48 9.44 13.26
C GLU A 10 -9.72 10.34 12.27
N GLN A 11 -9.97 11.66 12.28
CA GLN A 11 -9.22 12.60 11.44
C GLN A 11 -7.72 12.61 11.74
N ALA A 12 -7.33 12.57 13.02
CA ALA A 12 -5.92 12.52 13.40
C ALA A 12 -5.26 11.20 12.97
N LEU A 13 -6.00 10.08 13.04
CA LEU A 13 -5.54 8.78 12.54
C LEU A 13 -5.37 8.78 11.03
N ASN A 14 -6.36 9.29 10.29
CA ASN A 14 -6.32 9.43 8.85
C ASN A 14 -5.08 10.21 8.41
N ALA A 15 -4.86 11.39 9.00
CA ALA A 15 -3.69 12.22 8.71
C ALA A 15 -2.37 11.52 9.06
N THR A 16 -2.32 10.81 10.18
CA THR A 16 -1.11 10.06 10.57
C THR A 16 -0.82 8.93 9.59
N ALA A 17 -1.85 8.21 9.14
CA ALA A 17 -1.73 7.14 8.17
C ALA A 17 -1.33 7.68 6.79
N GLU A 18 -1.89 8.81 6.37
CA GLU A 18 -1.52 9.51 5.13
C GLU A 18 -0.05 9.94 5.14
N VAL A 19 0.43 10.52 6.24
CA VAL A 19 1.85 10.87 6.42
C VAL A 19 2.73 9.61 6.37
N ALA A 20 2.35 8.56 7.08
CA ALA A 20 3.10 7.31 7.11
C ALA A 20 3.19 6.65 5.72
N LEU A 21 2.08 6.61 4.98
CA LEU A 21 2.04 6.06 3.63
C LEU A 21 2.78 6.95 2.62
N SER A 22 2.61 8.27 2.71
CA SER A 22 3.36 9.22 1.87
C SER A 22 4.86 9.10 2.05
N SER A 23 5.34 8.78 3.26
CA SER A 23 6.77 8.58 3.53
C SER A 23 7.39 7.38 2.82
N GLN A 24 6.56 6.47 2.29
CA GLN A 24 6.99 5.32 1.48
C GLN A 24 7.04 5.65 -0.02
N LEU A 25 6.62 6.86 -0.41
CA LEU A 25 6.57 7.31 -1.79
C LEU A 25 7.67 8.33 -2.03
N ASP A 26 8.33 8.23 -3.17
CA ASP A 26 9.28 9.26 -3.63
C ASP A 26 8.53 10.52 -4.06
N GLU A 27 7.40 10.33 -4.75
CA GLU A 27 6.52 11.40 -5.20
C GLU A 27 5.05 10.97 -5.10
N VAL A 28 4.17 11.93 -4.83
CA VAL A 28 2.72 11.71 -4.82
C VAL A 28 2.00 13.00 -5.19
N GLN A 29 0.99 12.91 -6.06
CA GLN A 29 0.17 14.06 -6.43
C GLN A 29 -1.00 14.22 -5.47
N LYS A 30 -1.66 13.11 -5.16
CA LYS A 30 -2.76 13.05 -4.20
C LYS A 30 -2.74 11.71 -3.47
N LEU A 31 -2.97 11.75 -2.17
CA LEU A 31 -3.20 10.58 -1.34
C LEU A 31 -4.29 10.95 -0.33
N ASP A 32 -5.37 10.19 -0.31
CA ASP A 32 -6.39 10.25 0.72
C ASP A 32 -6.43 8.91 1.43
N VAL A 33 -6.46 8.96 2.76
CA VAL A 33 -6.57 7.78 3.61
C VAL A 33 -7.74 7.96 4.55
N ASN A 34 -8.62 6.96 4.59
CA ASN A 34 -9.80 6.98 5.44
C ASN A 34 -9.88 5.70 6.28
N ILE A 35 -9.95 5.86 7.60
CA ILE A 35 -10.06 4.80 8.59
C ILE A 35 -11.42 4.95 9.26
N ASP A 36 -12.26 3.93 9.13
CA ASP A 36 -13.55 3.82 9.79
C ASP A 36 -13.47 2.76 10.89
N THR A 37 -13.78 3.16 12.12
CA THR A 37 -13.86 2.28 13.30
C THR A 37 -14.47 3.02 14.47
N ASP A 38 -15.11 2.31 15.40
CA ASP A 38 -15.54 2.91 16.65
C ASP A 38 -14.39 3.05 17.67
N PRO A 39 -14.45 4.03 18.59
CA PRO A 39 -13.39 4.24 19.59
C PRO A 39 -13.09 3.02 20.47
N GLY A 40 -14.10 2.17 20.74
CA GLY A 40 -13.94 0.97 21.57
C GLY A 40 -13.17 -0.14 20.85
N LYS A 41 -13.43 -0.32 19.55
CA LYS A 41 -12.66 -1.21 18.67
C LYS A 41 -11.25 -0.71 18.46
N LEU A 42 -11.07 0.58 18.22
CA LEU A 42 -9.75 1.19 18.04
C LEU A 42 -8.85 0.95 19.25
N MET A 43 -9.36 1.13 20.47
CA MET A 43 -8.63 0.83 21.70
C MET A 43 -8.18 -0.64 21.82
N GLN A 44 -8.88 -1.56 21.15
CA GLN A 44 -8.54 -2.98 21.08
C GLN A 44 -7.64 -3.30 19.88
N GLY A 45 -7.20 -2.30 19.12
CA GLY A 45 -6.43 -2.47 17.89
C GLY A 45 -7.26 -2.95 16.71
N LYS A 46 -8.58 -2.70 16.69
CA LYS A 46 -9.48 -3.11 15.60
C LYS A 46 -9.91 -1.92 14.77
N ILE A 47 -9.88 -2.12 13.45
CA ILE A 47 -10.34 -1.17 12.44
C ILE A 47 -11.34 -1.89 11.54
N ASP A 48 -12.50 -1.28 11.29
CA ASP A 48 -13.53 -1.88 10.45
C ASP A 48 -13.14 -1.78 8.97
N THR A 49 -12.77 -0.59 8.52
CA THR A 49 -12.39 -0.33 7.13
C THR A 49 -11.19 0.62 7.04
N LEU A 50 -10.25 0.31 6.16
CA LEU A 50 -9.21 1.22 5.66
C LEU A 50 -9.41 1.41 4.16
N GLU A 51 -9.59 2.64 3.72
CA GLU A 51 -9.64 3.05 2.33
C GLU A 51 -8.43 3.92 2.00
N ILE A 52 -7.81 3.63 0.86
CA ILE A 52 -6.69 4.41 0.32
C ILE A 52 -7.04 4.76 -1.13
N GLU A 53 -7.08 6.04 -1.43
CA GLU A 53 -7.17 6.54 -2.80
C GLU A 53 -5.94 7.40 -3.10
N GLY A 54 -5.25 7.13 -4.21
CA GLY A 54 -4.06 7.89 -4.56
C GLY A 54 -3.94 8.10 -6.06
N GLN A 55 -3.23 9.16 -6.42
CA GLN A 55 -2.96 9.57 -7.80
C GLN A 55 -1.49 9.96 -7.98
N GLY A 56 -0.91 9.54 -9.11
CA GLY A 56 0.47 9.84 -9.46
C GLY A 56 1.48 9.42 -8.38
N LEU A 57 1.34 8.18 -7.89
CA LEU A 57 2.15 7.61 -6.81
C LEU A 57 3.44 7.05 -7.40
N VAL A 58 4.60 7.52 -6.95
CA VAL A 58 5.92 7.04 -7.39
C VAL A 58 6.63 6.35 -6.22
N MET A 59 7.12 5.15 -6.46
CA MET A 59 7.90 4.31 -5.54
C MET A 59 9.18 3.86 -6.24
N GLU A 60 10.26 3.69 -5.48
CA GLU A 60 11.53 3.14 -5.99
C GLU A 60 11.98 3.84 -7.29
N LYS A 61 11.82 5.17 -7.30
CA LYS A 61 12.11 6.15 -8.37
C LYS A 61 11.29 6.00 -9.65
N ASP A 62 11.18 4.80 -10.17
CA ASP A 62 10.66 4.55 -11.52
C ASP A 62 9.30 3.87 -11.53
N LEU A 63 8.87 3.27 -10.41
CA LEU A 63 7.59 2.57 -10.31
C LEU A 63 6.48 3.56 -10.00
N ARG A 64 5.72 3.92 -11.03
CA ARG A 64 4.58 4.83 -10.86
C ARG A 64 3.26 4.13 -11.08
N MET A 65 2.29 4.49 -10.27
CA MET A 65 0.87 4.21 -10.48
C MET A 65 0.16 5.52 -10.78
N GLU A 66 -0.62 5.54 -11.85
CA GLU A 66 -1.50 6.66 -12.20
C GLU A 66 -2.61 6.81 -11.15
N GLU A 67 -3.24 5.69 -10.78
CA GLU A 67 -4.30 5.61 -9.78
C GLU A 67 -4.09 4.37 -8.92
N LEU A 68 -4.32 4.51 -7.61
CA LEU A 68 -4.53 3.40 -6.68
C LEU A 68 -5.85 3.62 -5.95
N LYS A 69 -6.68 2.59 -5.92
CA LYS A 69 -7.83 2.49 -5.01
C LYS A 69 -7.73 1.18 -4.26
N MET A 70 -7.69 1.23 -2.94
CA MET A 70 -7.59 0.07 -2.08
C MET A 70 -8.59 0.18 -0.95
N GLN A 71 -9.22 -0.94 -0.63
CA GLN A 71 -10.08 -1.08 0.54
C GLN A 71 -9.71 -2.37 1.26
N VAL A 72 -9.44 -2.29 2.56
CA VAL A 72 -9.17 -3.44 3.42
C VAL A 72 -10.13 -3.40 4.60
N ASN A 73 -10.75 -4.54 4.90
CA ASN A 73 -11.76 -4.66 5.95
C ASN A 73 -11.28 -5.58 7.08
N ASN A 74 -11.85 -5.40 8.28
CA ASN A 74 -11.61 -6.22 9.47
C ASN A 74 -10.12 -6.32 9.82
N ILE A 75 -9.47 -5.18 9.99
CA ILE A 75 -8.05 -5.12 10.33
C ILE A 75 -7.90 -5.24 11.84
N ALA A 76 -7.06 -6.16 12.29
CA ALA A 76 -6.69 -6.30 13.69
C ALA A 76 -5.17 -6.15 13.82
N ILE A 77 -4.74 -5.21 14.66
CA ILE A 77 -3.34 -4.93 14.98
C ILE A 77 -3.06 -5.15 16.47
N ASN A 78 -1.80 -5.40 16.81
CA ASN A 78 -1.36 -5.43 18.20
C ASN A 78 -1.17 -3.99 18.72
N PRO A 79 -2.02 -3.50 19.64
CA PRO A 79 -1.94 -2.11 20.11
C PRO A 79 -0.66 -1.84 20.91
N LEU A 80 -0.11 -2.84 21.62
CA LEU A 80 1.14 -2.68 22.37
C LEU A 80 2.35 -2.54 21.45
N SER A 81 2.40 -3.32 20.36
CA SER A 81 3.45 -3.18 19.33
C SER A 81 3.35 -1.82 18.63
N ALA A 82 2.12 -1.36 18.35
CA ALA A 82 1.87 -0.09 17.66
C ALA A 82 2.36 1.13 18.47
N LEU A 83 2.25 1.10 19.80
CA LEU A 83 2.82 2.16 20.67
C LEU A 83 4.36 2.28 20.53
N GLY A 84 5.03 1.18 20.18
CA GLY A 84 6.46 1.17 19.87
C GLY A 84 6.80 1.51 18.41
N GLY A 85 5.81 1.94 17.61
CA GLY A 85 5.97 2.24 16.18
C GLY A 85 5.98 1.00 15.28
N LYS A 86 5.75 -0.19 15.82
CA LYS A 86 5.69 -1.44 15.05
C LYS A 86 4.23 -1.81 14.79
N ILE A 87 3.77 -1.61 13.57
CA ILE A 87 2.46 -2.11 13.13
C ILE A 87 2.56 -3.61 12.87
N GLU A 88 1.77 -4.39 13.58
CA GLU A 88 1.77 -5.86 13.50
C GLU A 88 0.33 -6.35 13.48
N LEU A 89 -0.05 -7.01 12.39
CA LEU A 89 -1.37 -7.63 12.25
C LEU A 89 -1.48 -8.86 13.16
N THR A 90 -2.60 -8.98 13.87
CA THR A 90 -2.92 -10.15 14.70
C THR A 90 -3.82 -11.15 13.97
N GLU A 91 -4.46 -10.72 12.89
CA GLU A 91 -5.31 -11.53 12.02
C GLU A 91 -5.07 -11.16 10.55
N PRO A 92 -5.34 -12.06 9.58
CA PRO A 92 -5.26 -11.73 8.17
C PRO A 92 -6.26 -10.62 7.79
N GLY A 93 -5.78 -9.56 7.13
CA GLY A 93 -6.64 -8.56 6.50
C GLY A 93 -7.20 -9.08 5.17
N ASN A 94 -8.45 -8.72 4.86
CA ASN A 94 -9.07 -9.05 3.57
C ASN A 94 -9.45 -7.76 2.85
N GLY A 95 -9.05 -7.62 1.59
CA GLY A 95 -9.25 -6.38 0.85
C GLY A 95 -9.29 -6.55 -0.65
N ARG A 96 -9.52 -5.44 -1.34
CA ARG A 96 -9.50 -5.32 -2.80
C ARG A 96 -8.66 -4.11 -3.15
N ALA A 97 -7.95 -4.22 -4.26
CA ALA A 97 -7.20 -3.11 -4.83
C ALA A 97 -7.45 -3.03 -6.33
N LYS A 98 -7.42 -1.81 -6.85
CA LYS A 98 -7.36 -1.48 -8.27
C LYS A 98 -6.19 -0.52 -8.44
N ALA A 99 -5.24 -0.90 -9.28
CA ALA A 99 -4.14 -0.04 -9.70
C ALA A 99 -4.27 0.22 -11.20
N VAL A 100 -3.96 1.44 -11.62
CA VAL A 100 -3.87 1.84 -13.01
C VAL A 100 -2.43 2.25 -13.30
N LEU A 101 -1.83 1.63 -14.31
CA LEU A 101 -0.53 2.00 -14.84
C LEU A 101 -0.72 2.33 -16.31
N THR A 102 -0.15 3.44 -16.77
CA THR A 102 -0.13 3.78 -18.19
C THR A 102 0.96 2.96 -18.91
N GLU A 103 0.90 2.95 -20.25
CA GLU A 103 1.98 2.38 -21.06
C GLU A 103 3.34 3.03 -20.74
N ALA A 104 3.37 4.34 -20.56
CA ALA A 104 4.57 5.07 -20.17
C ALA A 104 5.09 4.64 -18.78
N ASP A 105 4.19 4.40 -17.83
CA ASP A 105 4.57 3.93 -16.50
C ASP A 105 5.18 2.53 -16.54
N LEU A 106 4.56 1.62 -17.31
CA LEU A 106 5.06 0.26 -17.50
C LEU A 106 6.43 0.26 -18.18
N ASN A 107 6.60 1.03 -19.25
CA ASN A 107 7.88 1.10 -19.97
C ASN A 107 9.01 1.64 -19.08
N ARG A 108 8.73 2.70 -18.30
CA ARG A 108 9.71 3.23 -17.33
C ARG A 108 10.02 2.20 -16.25
N ALA A 109 9.01 1.55 -15.69
CA ALA A 109 9.21 0.53 -14.66
C ALA A 109 10.04 -0.66 -15.18
N LEU A 110 9.75 -1.17 -16.37
CA LEU A 110 10.50 -2.29 -16.97
C LEU A 110 11.96 -1.93 -17.29
N ALA A 111 12.24 -0.65 -17.55
CA ALA A 111 13.59 -0.13 -17.73
C ALA A 111 14.28 0.24 -16.39
N SER A 112 13.59 0.17 -15.26
CA SER A 112 14.14 0.53 -13.95
C SER A 112 15.15 -0.50 -13.46
N ASP A 113 16.15 -0.04 -12.69
CA ASP A 113 17.10 -0.93 -12.00
C ASP A 113 16.36 -1.88 -11.04
N TYR A 114 15.35 -1.36 -10.33
CA TYR A 114 14.58 -2.12 -9.34
C TYR A 114 13.88 -3.35 -9.95
N LEU A 115 13.12 -3.17 -11.05
CA LEU A 115 12.50 -4.32 -11.70
C LEU A 115 13.49 -5.15 -12.49
N SER A 116 14.50 -4.54 -13.11
CA SER A 116 15.54 -5.27 -13.82
C SER A 116 16.22 -6.30 -12.91
N ASP A 117 16.57 -5.92 -11.69
CA ASP A 117 17.20 -6.83 -10.72
C ASP A 117 16.24 -7.92 -10.23
N LYS A 118 14.96 -7.60 -10.02
CA LYS A 118 13.95 -8.61 -9.67
C LYS A 118 13.70 -9.59 -10.82
N VAL A 119 13.57 -9.10 -12.05
CA VAL A 119 13.29 -9.92 -13.23
C VAL A 119 14.46 -10.86 -13.55
N ARG A 120 15.71 -10.41 -13.40
CA ARG A 120 16.90 -11.27 -13.53
C ARG A 120 16.90 -12.48 -12.59
N SER A 121 16.21 -12.37 -11.46
CA SER A 121 16.08 -13.45 -10.49
C SER A 121 14.88 -14.39 -10.76
N LEU A 122 14.02 -14.05 -11.73
CA LEU A 122 12.85 -14.87 -12.05
C LEU A 122 13.27 -16.05 -12.92
N GLN A 123 13.03 -17.25 -12.36
CA GLN A 123 13.01 -18.49 -13.13
C GLN A 123 11.59 -18.68 -13.65
N ILE A 124 11.44 -18.70 -14.97
CA ILE A 124 10.17 -19.00 -15.63
C ILE A 124 10.27 -20.37 -16.30
N GLU A 125 9.15 -21.07 -16.43
CA GLU A 125 9.09 -22.27 -17.25
C GLU A 125 8.64 -21.92 -18.66
N VAL A 126 9.53 -22.12 -19.64
CA VAL A 126 9.20 -22.03 -21.06
C VAL A 126 9.24 -23.44 -21.62
N GLU A 127 8.09 -23.93 -22.12
CA GLU A 127 7.94 -25.29 -22.63
C GLU A 127 8.36 -26.38 -21.62
N GLY A 128 8.08 -26.15 -20.33
CA GLY A 128 8.40 -27.11 -19.25
C GLY A 128 9.88 -27.17 -18.88
N LYS A 129 10.69 -26.19 -19.31
CA LYS A 129 12.10 -26.06 -18.91
C LYS A 129 12.30 -24.75 -18.15
N PRO A 130 12.98 -24.77 -16.99
CA PRO A 130 13.32 -23.56 -16.27
C PRO A 130 14.32 -22.74 -17.10
N VAL A 131 13.95 -21.49 -17.35
CA VAL A 131 14.77 -20.48 -18.01
C VAL A 131 14.87 -19.29 -17.06
N THR A 132 16.09 -18.85 -16.79
CA THR A 132 16.33 -17.57 -16.10
C THR A 132 16.20 -16.45 -17.12
N LEU A 133 15.33 -15.48 -16.86
CA LEU A 133 15.17 -14.32 -17.72
C LEU A 133 16.39 -13.41 -17.60
N GLU A 134 17.07 -13.12 -18.71
CA GLU A 134 18.11 -12.09 -18.76
C GLU A 134 17.49 -10.80 -19.31
N THR A 135 17.85 -9.63 -18.75
CA THR A 135 17.30 -8.32 -19.22
C THR A 135 17.56 -8.01 -20.70
N LYS A 136 18.48 -8.75 -21.34
CA LYS A 136 18.74 -8.65 -22.79
C LYS A 136 17.64 -9.26 -23.65
N ASP A 137 16.77 -10.10 -23.07
CA ASP A 137 15.69 -10.78 -23.78
C ASP A 137 14.39 -9.96 -23.86
N ILE A 138 14.37 -8.77 -23.24
CA ILE A 138 13.21 -7.86 -23.16
C ILE A 138 13.39 -6.62 -24.07
N GLN A 139 14.47 -6.57 -24.87
CA GLN A 139 14.74 -5.48 -25.83
C GLN A 139 14.45 -5.88 -27.27
#